data_AF-A0AAV5A357-F1
#
_entry.id   AF-A0AAV5A357-F1
#
_cell.length_a   1.000
_cell.length_b   1.000
_cell.length_c   1.000
_cell.angle_alpha   90.00
_cell.angle_beta   90.00
_cell.angle_gamma   90.00
#
_symmetry.space_group_name_H-M   'P 1'
#
loop_
_entity.id
_entity.type
_entity.pdbx_description
1 polymer ?
#
loop_
_entity_poly.entity_id
_entity_poly.type
_entity_poly.pdbx_seq_one_letter_code
_entity_poly.pdbx_strand_id
1 'polypeptide(L)'
;MELSKTLTYIRRPYLNIEATNFHLTHSSRSFNLNDSSQQFSAIKYFNEAERGQIDSQLGVIASSLSKRINDLEAVEKNLIAAHHVGILWYLNHRLSQVNRTMKDIQEERLRRQEEITKTLGAGASKEVSAWQNQNRSSNSEGDNDGTRWSTLASNIASTITNSYGPSRPAHDIGKYKSEESIYRYNEDKEYGELSPSQVLLFEQENSDMLQSMRDTLASVQQAEARLLDISALQLQLITHLAQQAQITEQLYDDAITTTSMVEKGNTQLIEAKRRLKDSRLFLLVFLFGASFALLFVHFY
;
A
#
# COMPACT_ATOMS: atom_id res chain seq x y z
N MET A 1 -40.93 -19.72 8.62
CA MET A 1 -41.42 -21.02 9.14
C MET A 1 -42.82 -21.36 8.64
N GLU A 2 -43.83 -20.51 8.80
CA GLU A 2 -45.23 -20.87 8.47
C GLU A 2 -45.45 -21.44 7.07
N LEU A 3 -44.84 -20.86 6.03
CA LEU A 3 -45.02 -21.35 4.65
C LEU A 3 -44.51 -22.79 4.42
N SER A 4 -43.51 -23.25 5.19
CA SER A 4 -43.06 -24.65 5.15
C SER A 4 -44.06 -25.58 5.87
N LYS A 5 -44.71 -25.10 6.93
CA LYS A 5 -45.79 -25.82 7.61
C LYS A 5 -47.03 -25.93 6.72
N THR A 6 -47.49 -24.83 6.09
CA THR A 6 -48.63 -24.85 5.15
C THR A 6 -48.37 -25.82 4.00
N LEU A 7 -47.19 -25.76 3.38
CA LEU A 7 -46.79 -26.68 2.30
C LEU A 7 -46.80 -28.16 2.76
N THR A 8 -46.41 -28.43 4.00
CA THR A 8 -46.44 -29.78 4.58
C THR A 8 -47.87 -30.27 4.83
N TYR A 9 -48.77 -29.41 5.31
CA TYR A 9 -50.17 -29.76 5.51
C TYR A 9 -50.93 -29.99 4.20
N ILE A 10 -50.75 -29.14 3.19
CA ILE A 10 -51.44 -29.31 1.89
C ILE A 10 -50.92 -30.50 1.08
N ARG A 11 -49.67 -30.93 1.28
CA ARG A 11 -49.03 -32.01 0.50
C ARG A 11 -49.84 -33.30 0.43
N ARG A 12 -50.43 -33.75 1.55
CA ARG A 12 -51.22 -34.99 1.59
C ARG A 12 -52.56 -34.89 0.84
N PRO A 13 -53.46 -33.92 1.13
CA PRO A 13 -54.71 -33.77 0.39
C PRO A 13 -54.53 -33.35 -1.08
N TYR A 14 -53.43 -32.67 -1.43
CA TYR A 14 -53.10 -32.28 -2.81
C TYR A 14 -52.70 -33.48 -3.68
N LEU A 15 -51.90 -34.42 -3.15
CA LEU A 15 -51.48 -35.63 -3.88
C LEU A 15 -52.59 -36.68 -4.04
N ASN A 16 -53.74 -36.51 -3.40
CA ASN A 16 -54.75 -37.56 -3.30
C ASN A 16 -55.76 -37.48 -4.46
N ILE A 17 -55.56 -38.30 -5.50
CA ILE A 17 -56.28 -38.20 -6.79
C ILE A 17 -57.68 -38.82 -6.76
N GLU A 18 -58.01 -39.67 -5.78
CA GLU A 18 -59.28 -40.44 -5.70
C GLU A 18 -60.58 -39.61 -5.72
N ALA A 19 -60.52 -38.30 -5.46
CA ALA A 19 -61.68 -37.42 -5.41
C ALA A 19 -62.32 -37.13 -6.79
N THR A 20 -61.69 -37.51 -7.91
CA THR A 20 -62.18 -37.22 -9.27
C THR A 20 -63.53 -37.87 -9.61
N ASN A 21 -63.96 -38.90 -8.88
CA ASN A 21 -65.15 -39.70 -9.20
C ASN A 21 -66.40 -39.35 -8.36
N PHE A 22 -66.34 -38.38 -7.45
CA PHE A 22 -67.46 -38.09 -6.54
C PHE A 22 -68.03 -36.68 -6.76
N HIS A 23 -69.22 -36.62 -7.36
CA HIS A 23 -69.93 -35.41 -7.76
C HIS A 23 -70.59 -34.69 -6.56
N LEU A 24 -69.79 -34.32 -5.56
CA LEU A 24 -70.21 -33.57 -4.37
C LEU A 24 -70.42 -32.08 -4.68
N THR A 25 -71.32 -31.47 -3.91
CA THR A 25 -71.83 -30.11 -4.10
C THR A 25 -70.72 -29.06 -4.22
N HIS A 26 -70.86 -28.17 -5.23
CA HIS A 26 -69.91 -27.09 -5.53
C HIS A 26 -69.87 -26.03 -4.43
N SER A 27 -69.09 -26.27 -3.37
CA SER A 27 -68.63 -25.25 -2.43
C SER A 27 -67.21 -24.83 -2.83
N SER A 28 -67.10 -23.93 -3.81
CA SER A 28 -65.82 -23.39 -4.27
C SER A 28 -65.19 -22.51 -3.19
N ARG A 29 -64.19 -23.06 -2.48
CA ARG A 29 -63.45 -22.34 -1.45
C ARG A 29 -62.27 -21.61 -2.10
N SER A 30 -62.14 -20.31 -1.87
CA SER A 30 -60.96 -19.55 -2.27
C SER A 30 -59.83 -19.80 -1.27
N PHE A 31 -58.76 -20.49 -1.69
CA PHE A 31 -57.60 -20.71 -0.82
C PHE A 31 -56.54 -19.63 -1.01
N ASN A 32 -55.96 -19.17 0.10
CA ASN A 32 -54.80 -18.28 0.09
C ASN A 32 -53.69 -18.91 0.95
N LEU A 33 -52.53 -19.21 0.34
CA LEU A 33 -51.38 -19.80 1.03
C LEU A 33 -50.76 -18.93 2.14
N ASN A 34 -51.20 -17.66 2.25
CA ASN A 34 -50.83 -16.74 3.31
C ASN A 34 -51.75 -16.83 4.56
N ASP A 35 -52.85 -17.58 4.50
CA ASP A 35 -53.75 -17.81 5.64
C ASP A 35 -53.15 -18.80 6.66
N SER A 36 -53.66 -18.73 7.89
CA SER A 36 -53.20 -19.56 9.03
C SER A 36 -53.14 -21.05 8.68
N SER A 37 -52.01 -21.70 8.94
CA SER A 37 -51.74 -23.10 8.57
C SER A 37 -52.74 -24.12 9.12
N GLN A 38 -53.47 -23.76 10.17
CA GLN A 38 -54.56 -24.56 10.75
C GLN A 38 -55.80 -24.68 9.86
N GLN A 39 -56.03 -23.75 8.91
CA GLN A 39 -57.15 -23.85 7.97
C GLN A 39 -56.98 -25.01 6.99
N PHE A 40 -55.73 -25.39 6.70
CA PHE A 40 -55.38 -26.45 5.76
C PHE A 40 -55.30 -27.84 6.39
N SER A 41 -55.20 -27.98 7.72
CA SER A 41 -55.12 -29.28 8.40
C SER A 41 -56.46 -30.03 8.46
N ALA A 42 -57.59 -29.34 8.32
CA ALA A 42 -58.93 -29.92 8.31
C ALA A 42 -59.38 -30.43 6.91
N ILE A 43 -58.56 -30.26 5.87
CA ILE A 43 -58.92 -30.56 4.47
C ILE A 43 -58.38 -31.93 4.07
N LYS A 44 -59.26 -32.83 3.64
CA LYS A 44 -58.92 -34.22 3.31
C LYS A 44 -58.61 -34.46 1.82
N TYR A 45 -59.17 -33.64 0.93
CA TYR A 45 -58.99 -33.68 -0.53
C TYR A 45 -59.13 -32.27 -1.11
N PHE A 46 -58.44 -31.97 -2.22
CA PHE A 46 -58.64 -30.77 -3.03
C PHE A 46 -59.19 -31.13 -4.43
N ASN A 47 -60.10 -30.31 -4.94
CA ASN A 47 -60.62 -30.37 -6.31
C ASN A 47 -59.60 -29.80 -7.32
N GLU A 48 -59.73 -30.12 -8.60
CA GLU A 48 -58.78 -29.73 -9.66
C GLU A 48 -58.64 -28.20 -9.81
N ALA A 49 -59.74 -27.46 -9.73
CA ALA A 49 -59.73 -26.00 -9.74
C ALA A 49 -58.99 -25.41 -8.52
N GLU A 50 -59.06 -26.07 -7.37
CA GLU A 50 -58.40 -25.65 -6.13
C GLU A 50 -56.89 -25.94 -6.18
N ARG A 51 -56.49 -27.07 -6.79
CA ARG A 51 -55.10 -27.40 -7.09
C ARG A 51 -54.48 -26.37 -8.04
N GLY A 52 -55.17 -26.02 -9.12
CA GLY A 52 -54.73 -24.96 -10.04
C GLY A 52 -54.59 -23.59 -9.36
N GLN A 53 -55.47 -23.25 -8.41
CA GLN A 53 -55.33 -22.04 -7.59
C GLN A 53 -54.07 -22.09 -6.72
N ILE A 54 -53.85 -23.21 -6.01
CA ILE A 54 -52.65 -23.44 -5.19
C ILE A 54 -51.38 -23.34 -6.04
N ASP A 55 -51.32 -23.98 -7.20
CA ASP A 55 -50.16 -23.96 -8.10
C ASP A 55 -49.86 -22.56 -8.63
N SER A 56 -50.90 -21.79 -8.98
CA SER A 56 -50.71 -20.39 -9.41
C SER A 56 -50.07 -19.54 -8.31
N GLN A 57 -50.47 -19.74 -7.05
CA GLN A 57 -49.90 -19.03 -5.90
C GLN A 57 -48.49 -19.53 -5.59
N LEU A 58 -48.25 -20.85 -5.61
CA LEU A 58 -46.92 -21.44 -5.44
C LEU A 58 -45.94 -20.94 -6.50
N GLY A 59 -46.36 -20.83 -7.77
CA GLY A 59 -45.55 -20.26 -8.85
C GLY A 59 -45.19 -18.79 -8.61
N VAL A 60 -46.15 -17.97 -8.15
CA VAL A 60 -45.88 -16.57 -7.75
C VAL A 60 -44.89 -16.52 -6.58
N ILE A 61 -45.11 -17.31 -5.53
CA ILE A 61 -44.25 -17.38 -4.34
C ILE A 61 -42.83 -17.84 -4.72
N ALA A 62 -42.69 -18.90 -5.51
CA ALA A 62 -41.40 -19.41 -5.98
C ALA A 62 -40.66 -18.38 -6.83
N SER A 63 -41.36 -17.66 -7.72
CA SER A 63 -40.75 -16.58 -8.52
C SER A 63 -40.31 -15.38 -7.66
N SER A 64 -41.04 -15.09 -6.58
CA SER A 64 -40.71 -14.04 -5.60
C SER A 64 -39.49 -14.44 -4.74
N LEU A 65 -39.43 -15.70 -4.31
CA LEU A 65 -38.28 -16.26 -3.58
C LEU A 65 -37.03 -16.27 -4.45
N SER A 66 -37.12 -16.76 -5.69
CA SER A 66 -36.00 -16.73 -6.65
C SER A 66 -35.51 -15.30 -6.90
N LYS A 67 -36.43 -14.33 -7.08
CA LYS A 67 -36.02 -12.93 -7.21
C LYS A 67 -35.28 -12.44 -5.96
N ARG A 68 -35.83 -12.66 -4.76
CA ARG A 68 -35.20 -12.24 -3.50
C ARG A 68 -33.84 -12.90 -3.27
N ILE A 69 -33.65 -14.16 -3.68
CA ILE A 69 -32.35 -14.85 -3.61
C ILE A 69 -31.34 -14.14 -4.52
N ASN A 70 -31.70 -13.87 -5.78
CA ASN A 70 -30.82 -13.17 -6.73
C ASN A 70 -30.51 -11.73 -6.27
N ASP A 71 -31.50 -11.02 -5.73
CA ASP A 71 -31.34 -9.67 -5.17
C ASP A 71 -30.37 -9.69 -3.96
N LEU A 72 -30.45 -10.71 -3.08
CA LEU A 72 -29.53 -10.89 -1.94
C LEU A 72 -28.12 -11.27 -2.39
N GLU A 73 -27.97 -12.18 -3.35
CA GLU A 73 -26.68 -12.61 -3.91
C GLU A 73 -25.93 -11.44 -4.56
N ALA A 74 -26.66 -10.53 -5.24
CA ALA A 74 -26.09 -9.31 -5.79
C ALA A 74 -25.59 -8.35 -4.68
N VAL A 75 -26.36 -8.18 -3.60
CA VAL A 75 -25.95 -7.34 -2.45
C VAL A 75 -24.72 -7.92 -1.75
N GLU A 76 -24.64 -9.24 -1.57
CA GLU A 76 -23.47 -9.91 -0.97
C GLU A 76 -22.20 -9.67 -1.79
N LYS A 77 -22.26 -9.86 -3.12
CA LYS A 77 -21.14 -9.61 -4.03
C LYS A 77 -20.67 -8.15 -3.98
N ASN A 78 -21.60 -7.19 -3.95
CA ASN A 78 -21.28 -5.77 -3.87
C ASN A 78 -20.62 -5.40 -2.53
N LEU A 79 -21.09 -5.98 -1.42
CA LEU A 79 -20.51 -5.77 -0.09
C LEU A 79 -19.08 -6.35 0.02
N ILE A 80 -18.84 -7.54 -0.54
CA ILE A 80 -17.51 -8.15 -0.61
C ILE A 80 -16.55 -7.28 -1.45
N ALA A 81 -17.00 -6.80 -2.62
CA ALA A 81 -16.20 -5.92 -3.48
C ALA A 81 -15.82 -4.61 -2.76
N ALA A 82 -16.81 -3.93 -2.15
CA ALA A 82 -16.58 -2.71 -1.39
C ALA A 82 -15.62 -2.93 -0.19
N HIS A 83 -15.76 -4.06 0.52
CA HIS A 83 -14.88 -4.45 1.62
C HIS A 83 -13.44 -4.70 1.16
N HIS A 84 -13.25 -5.40 0.03
CA HIS A 84 -11.91 -5.64 -0.53
C HIS A 84 -11.23 -4.34 -0.95
N VAL A 85 -11.94 -3.44 -1.64
CA VAL A 85 -11.39 -2.12 -2.01
C VAL A 85 -11.06 -1.28 -0.76
N GLY A 86 -11.92 -1.29 0.26
CA GLY A 86 -11.65 -0.61 1.54
C GLY A 86 -10.40 -1.15 2.27
N ILE A 87 -10.18 -2.47 2.27
CA ILE A 87 -8.97 -3.10 2.82
C ILE A 87 -7.73 -2.68 2.01
N LEU A 88 -7.78 -2.76 0.68
CA LEU A 88 -6.66 -2.38 -0.19
C LEU A 88 -6.27 -0.91 -0.01
N TRP A 89 -7.27 -0.02 0.06
CA TRP A 89 -7.06 1.39 0.35
C TRP A 89 -6.40 1.61 1.72
N TYR A 90 -6.90 0.96 2.78
CA TYR A 90 -6.32 1.06 4.12
C TYR A 90 -4.88 0.55 4.18
N LEU A 91 -4.58 -0.59 3.55
CA LEU A 91 -3.24 -1.17 3.50
C LEU A 91 -2.26 -0.30 2.72
N ASN A 92 -2.65 0.19 1.53
CA ASN A 92 -1.83 1.12 0.75
C ASN A 92 -1.57 2.41 1.56
N HIS A 93 -2.60 3.00 2.15
CA HIS A 93 -2.47 4.19 2.98
C HIS A 93 -1.53 3.98 4.19
N ARG A 94 -1.65 2.85 4.88
CA ARG A 94 -0.74 2.48 5.98
C ARG A 94 0.70 2.28 5.51
N LEU A 95 0.92 1.61 4.37
CA LEU A 95 2.26 1.41 3.83
C LEU A 95 2.86 2.75 3.36
N SER A 96 2.06 3.66 2.79
CA SER A 96 2.47 5.04 2.47
C SER A 96 2.88 5.83 3.72
N GLN A 97 2.12 5.72 4.83
CA GLN A 97 2.50 6.31 6.12
C GLN A 97 3.85 5.78 6.63
N VAL A 98 4.06 4.47 6.62
CA VAL A 98 5.32 3.84 7.08
C VAL A 98 6.51 4.23 6.20
N ASN A 99 6.32 4.34 4.88
CA ASN A 99 7.40 4.81 4.00
C ASN A 99 7.78 6.28 4.26
N ARG A 100 6.80 7.15 4.57
CA ARG A 100 7.09 8.54 4.96
C ARG A 100 7.96 8.57 6.21
N THR A 101 7.57 7.86 7.28
CA THR A 101 8.37 7.83 8.51
C THR A 101 9.75 7.18 8.32
N MET A 102 9.87 6.18 7.45
CA MET A 102 11.17 5.59 7.10
C MET A 102 12.05 6.56 6.31
N LYS A 103 11.48 7.32 5.38
CA LYS A 103 12.17 8.39 4.66
C LYS A 103 12.67 9.46 5.64
N ASP A 104 11.82 9.92 6.56
CA ASP A 104 12.19 10.93 7.57
C ASP A 104 13.37 10.46 8.43
N ILE A 105 13.38 9.17 8.85
CA ILE A 105 14.49 8.54 9.57
C ILE A 105 15.77 8.51 8.73
N GLN A 106 15.68 8.29 7.42
CA GLN A 106 16.84 8.25 6.53
C GLN A 106 17.39 9.63 6.17
N GLU A 107 16.53 10.62 5.94
CA GLU A 107 16.91 12.02 5.74
C GLU A 107 17.67 12.53 6.98
N GLU A 108 17.17 12.23 8.18
CA GLU A 108 17.83 12.56 9.43
C GLU A 108 19.15 11.79 9.66
N ARG A 109 19.24 10.51 9.22
CA ARG A 109 20.51 9.75 9.25
C ARG A 109 21.55 10.32 8.30
N LEU A 110 21.17 10.64 7.07
CA LEU A 110 22.04 11.25 6.07
C LEU A 110 22.53 12.62 6.56
N ARG A 111 21.61 13.45 7.06
CA ARG A 111 21.95 14.75 7.66
C ARG A 111 22.95 14.64 8.81
N ARG A 112 22.74 13.70 9.74
CA ARG A 112 23.69 13.45 10.84
C ARG A 112 25.02 12.89 10.34
N GLN A 113 25.04 12.10 9.27
CA GLN A 113 26.29 11.65 8.64
C GLN A 113 27.02 12.79 7.93
N GLU A 114 26.32 13.73 7.30
CA GLU A 114 26.91 14.97 6.81
C GLU A 114 27.49 15.81 7.95
N GLU A 115 26.76 15.98 9.06
CA GLU A 115 27.25 16.71 10.23
C GLU A 115 28.45 15.99 10.87
N ILE A 116 28.44 14.65 10.96
CA ILE A 116 29.56 13.82 11.44
C ILE A 116 30.75 13.88 10.50
N THR A 117 30.60 13.84 9.18
CA THR A 117 31.73 13.96 8.23
C THR A 117 32.30 15.37 8.22
N LYS A 118 31.45 16.42 8.28
CA LYS A 118 31.88 17.81 8.46
C LYS A 118 32.62 18.01 9.78
N THR A 119 32.17 17.40 10.88
CA THR A 119 32.79 17.53 12.22
C THR A 119 33.99 16.61 12.46
N LEU A 120 34.07 15.43 11.84
CA LEU A 120 35.25 14.57 11.84
C LEU A 120 36.34 15.14 10.92
N GLY A 121 35.98 15.67 9.76
CA GLY A 121 36.89 16.42 8.89
C GLY A 121 37.42 17.68 9.57
N ALA A 122 36.53 18.48 10.16
CA ALA A 122 36.93 19.64 10.98
C ALA A 122 37.75 19.21 12.20
N GLY A 123 37.38 18.12 12.88
CA GLY A 123 38.06 17.54 14.04
C GLY A 123 39.49 17.12 13.71
N ALA A 124 39.67 16.27 12.70
CA ALA A 124 40.99 15.87 12.22
C ALA A 124 41.81 17.08 11.74
N SER A 125 41.20 18.03 11.01
CA SER A 125 41.92 19.26 10.62
C SER A 125 42.33 20.12 11.81
N LYS A 126 41.50 20.16 12.86
CA LYS A 126 41.72 20.93 14.09
C LYS A 126 42.72 20.25 15.01
N GLU A 127 42.73 18.92 15.10
CA GLU A 127 43.76 18.15 15.78
C GLU A 127 45.10 18.29 15.05
N VAL A 128 45.16 18.08 13.74
CA VAL A 128 46.39 18.32 12.94
C VAL A 128 46.87 19.77 13.12
N SER A 129 45.97 20.75 13.13
CA SER A 129 46.30 22.15 13.43
C SER A 129 46.75 22.36 14.89
N ALA A 130 46.20 21.63 15.85
CA ALA A 130 46.58 21.71 17.26
C ALA A 130 47.95 21.09 17.51
N TRP A 131 48.24 19.91 16.95
CA TRP A 131 49.57 19.29 16.92
C TRP A 131 50.59 20.21 16.23
N GLN A 132 50.23 20.82 15.09
CA GLN A 132 51.09 21.77 14.39
C GLN A 132 51.31 23.07 15.17
N ASN A 133 50.32 23.53 15.94
CA ASN A 133 50.46 24.72 16.78
C ASN A 133 51.23 24.42 18.08
N GLN A 134 51.06 23.23 18.66
CA GLN A 134 51.79 22.76 19.83
C GLN A 134 53.29 22.65 19.51
N ASN A 135 53.65 22.04 18.37
CA ASN A 135 55.04 22.01 17.89
C ASN A 135 55.58 23.37 17.41
N ARG A 136 54.71 24.37 17.14
CA ARG A 136 55.13 25.75 16.87
C ARG A 136 55.50 26.55 18.14
N SER A 137 55.22 26.01 19.32
CA SER A 137 55.65 26.60 20.61
C SER A 137 57.14 26.41 20.89
N SER A 138 57.83 25.62 20.07
CA SER A 138 59.25 25.28 20.18
C SER A 138 59.94 25.47 18.83
N ASN A 139 60.86 26.43 18.79
CA ASN A 139 61.70 26.84 17.65
C ASN A 139 60.98 27.49 16.46
N SER A 140 61.08 28.82 16.40
CA SER A 140 61.36 29.48 15.12
C SER A 140 62.85 29.33 14.78
N GLU A 141 63.18 29.44 13.49
CA GLU A 141 64.54 29.39 12.93
C GLU A 141 65.41 28.16 13.28
N GLY A 142 65.26 27.10 12.47
CA GLY A 142 66.20 25.98 12.42
C GLY A 142 65.99 25.12 11.18
N ASP A 143 66.57 25.51 10.05
CA ASP A 143 66.67 24.64 8.88
C ASP A 143 67.59 23.45 9.19
N ASN A 144 67.06 22.23 9.22
CA ASN A 144 67.69 21.02 8.66
C ASN A 144 66.79 19.76 8.77
N ASP A 145 66.63 19.09 7.62
CA ASP A 145 66.12 17.73 7.32
C ASP A 145 64.82 17.16 7.96
N GLY A 146 64.39 17.58 9.15
CA GLY A 146 63.13 17.15 9.76
C GLY A 146 61.88 17.61 8.99
N THR A 147 62.03 18.63 8.14
CA THR A 147 60.96 19.32 7.39
C THR A 147 60.30 18.43 6.32
N ARG A 148 60.88 17.27 5.99
CA ARG A 148 60.40 16.39 4.91
C ARG A 148 59.09 15.68 5.25
N TRP A 149 58.91 15.26 6.51
CA TRP A 149 57.65 14.65 6.96
C TRP A 149 56.53 15.68 7.10
N SER A 150 56.82 16.89 7.60
CA SER A 150 55.82 17.95 7.76
C SER A 150 55.38 18.57 6.42
N THR A 151 56.27 18.66 5.43
CA THR A 151 55.89 19.04 4.06
C THR A 151 55.13 17.93 3.32
N LEU A 152 55.47 16.65 3.50
CA LEU A 152 54.67 15.56 2.93
C LEU A 152 53.27 15.47 3.55
N ALA A 153 53.15 15.57 4.88
CA ALA A 153 51.87 15.55 5.56
C ALA A 153 50.96 16.74 5.19
N SER A 154 51.52 17.95 5.07
CA SER A 154 50.76 19.13 4.62
C SER A 154 50.41 19.05 3.14
N ASN A 155 51.26 18.49 2.27
CA ASN A 155 50.90 18.24 0.88
C ASN A 155 49.77 17.20 0.77
N ILE A 156 49.82 16.09 1.51
CA ILE A 156 48.77 15.06 1.53
C ILE A 156 47.44 15.63 2.05
N ALA A 157 47.47 16.36 3.17
CA ALA A 157 46.31 17.06 3.71
C ALA A 157 45.75 18.08 2.69
N SER A 158 46.62 18.81 1.99
CA SER A 158 46.22 19.71 0.91
C SER A 158 45.52 18.95 -0.22
N THR A 159 46.06 17.82 -0.71
CA THR A 159 45.43 17.05 -1.79
C THR A 159 44.08 16.43 -1.42
N ILE A 160 43.86 16.11 -0.14
CA ILE A 160 42.56 15.60 0.34
C ILE A 160 41.53 16.74 0.39
N THR A 161 41.90 17.95 0.83
CA THR A 161 40.99 19.12 0.85
C THR A 161 40.83 19.84 -0.50
N ASN A 162 41.78 19.69 -1.43
CA ASN A 162 41.77 20.41 -2.73
C ASN A 162 40.83 19.79 -3.78
N SER A 163 40.03 18.79 -3.40
CA SER A 163 38.97 18.22 -4.24
C SER A 163 37.80 19.17 -4.48
N TYR A 164 37.55 20.14 -3.59
CA TYR A 164 36.46 21.13 -3.71
C TYR A 164 36.80 22.52 -3.12
N GLY A 165 37.72 23.29 -3.73
CA GLY A 165 37.92 24.71 -3.37
C GLY A 165 39.11 25.40 -4.06
N PRO A 166 39.02 26.70 -4.43
CA PRO A 166 40.04 27.36 -5.24
C PRO A 166 41.25 27.87 -4.43
N SER A 167 42.43 27.76 -5.05
CA SER A 167 43.74 28.05 -4.46
C SER A 167 44.04 29.55 -4.27
N ARG A 168 44.92 29.87 -3.32
CA ARG A 168 45.50 31.21 -3.13
C ARG A 168 47.01 31.07 -2.86
N PRO A 169 47.90 31.75 -3.61
CA PRO A 169 49.35 31.51 -3.52
C PRO A 169 50.01 32.20 -2.32
N ALA A 170 51.12 31.63 -1.86
CA ALA A 170 51.97 32.18 -0.79
C ALA A 170 52.80 33.39 -1.26
N HIS A 171 53.21 34.23 -0.31
CA HIS A 171 54.10 35.39 -0.55
C HIS A 171 55.54 35.12 -0.07
N ASP A 172 56.47 35.80 -0.75
CA ASP A 172 57.91 35.63 -0.81
C ASP A 172 58.72 36.11 0.43
N ILE A 173 59.99 35.72 0.43
CA ILE A 173 61.00 35.71 1.50
C ILE A 173 61.71 37.06 1.67
N GLY A 174 61.84 37.54 2.91
CA GLY A 174 62.62 38.73 3.27
C GLY A 174 64.02 38.39 3.81
N LYS A 175 65.08 38.73 3.06
CA LYS A 175 66.48 38.66 3.53
C LYS A 175 66.84 39.84 4.43
N TYR A 176 67.53 39.61 5.54
CA TYR A 176 68.40 40.61 6.19
C TYR A 176 69.73 40.02 6.66
N LYS A 177 70.68 40.89 7.00
CA LYS A 177 72.12 40.69 6.86
C LYS A 177 72.85 40.60 8.21
N SER A 178 74.00 39.93 8.19
CA SER A 178 74.98 39.69 9.27
C SER A 178 75.37 40.91 10.12
N GLU A 179 75.63 40.70 11.42
CA GLU A 179 76.59 41.36 12.34
C GLU A 179 76.18 40.97 13.79
N GLU A 180 77.00 40.47 14.75
CA GLU A 180 78.41 40.01 14.79
C GLU A 180 78.63 38.99 15.98
N SER A 181 79.87 38.74 16.43
CA SER A 181 80.35 37.76 17.44
C SER A 181 79.89 37.91 18.91
N ILE A 182 79.92 36.81 19.69
CA ILE A 182 80.69 36.66 20.96
C ILE A 182 80.60 35.22 21.51
N TYR A 183 81.71 34.68 22.01
CA TYR A 183 81.81 33.35 22.63
C TYR A 183 81.08 33.25 23.97
N ARG A 184 80.41 32.10 24.23
CA ARG A 184 80.03 31.67 25.58
C ARG A 184 80.23 30.16 25.72
N TYR A 185 81.04 29.77 26.72
CA TYR A 185 81.31 28.39 27.10
C TYR A 185 80.16 27.79 27.92
N ASN A 186 80.03 26.46 27.85
CA ASN A 186 79.21 25.56 28.67
C ASN A 186 77.69 25.74 28.45
N GLU A 187 76.92 24.67 28.24
CA GLU A 187 76.74 23.55 29.16
C GLU A 187 76.20 22.32 28.41
N ASP A 188 76.59 21.11 28.81
CA ASP A 188 76.16 19.85 28.18
C ASP A 188 74.67 19.60 28.40
N LYS A 189 73.83 20.15 27.51
CA LYS A 189 72.42 19.81 27.45
C LYS A 189 72.24 18.54 26.66
N GLU A 190 72.32 17.44 27.38
CA GLU A 190 71.78 16.13 27.01
C GLU A 190 70.38 16.33 26.41
N TYR A 191 70.31 16.25 25.07
CA TYR A 191 69.04 16.19 24.37
C TYR A 191 68.38 14.91 24.85
N GLY A 192 67.20 15.03 25.47
CA GLY A 192 66.42 13.88 25.89
C GLY A 192 65.95 13.08 24.68
N GLU A 193 66.81 12.21 24.18
CA GLU A 193 66.46 11.22 23.18
C GLU A 193 65.31 10.39 23.74
N LEU A 194 64.21 10.30 22.97
CA LEU A 194 63.06 9.49 23.33
C LEU A 194 63.55 8.08 23.66
N SER A 195 63.21 7.59 24.85
CA SER A 195 63.60 6.24 25.26
C SER A 195 63.23 5.24 24.15
N PRO A 196 64.08 4.28 23.78
CA PRO A 196 63.75 3.32 22.72
C PRO A 196 62.40 2.61 22.92
N SER A 197 61.96 2.46 24.18
CA SER A 197 60.63 1.95 24.51
C SER A 197 59.47 2.92 24.26
N GLN A 198 59.68 4.24 24.40
CA GLN A 198 58.69 5.26 24.04
C GLN A 198 58.52 5.41 22.53
N VAL A 199 59.62 5.32 21.76
CA VAL A 199 59.54 5.33 20.29
C VAL A 199 58.70 4.14 19.79
N LEU A 200 58.97 2.94 20.32
CA LEU A 200 58.26 1.71 19.96
C LEU A 200 56.77 1.76 20.38
N LEU A 201 56.46 2.35 21.54
CA LEU A 201 55.08 2.59 21.97
C LEU A 201 54.35 3.60 21.05
N PHE A 202 55.02 4.68 20.63
CA PHE A 202 54.43 5.64 19.69
C PHE A 202 54.26 5.06 18.28
N GLU A 203 55.15 4.20 17.80
CA GLU A 203 54.94 3.47 16.54
C GLU A 203 53.73 2.54 16.64
N GLN A 204 53.58 1.83 17.76
CA GLN A 204 52.42 0.99 18.02
C GLN A 204 51.12 1.82 18.05
N GLU A 205 51.07 2.89 18.85
CA GLU A 205 49.88 3.75 19.00
C GLU A 205 49.50 4.44 17.68
N ASN A 206 50.47 4.90 16.88
CA ASN A 206 50.22 5.40 15.53
C ASN A 206 49.67 4.31 14.59
N SER A 207 50.16 3.06 14.71
CA SER A 207 49.67 1.96 13.88
C SER A 207 48.22 1.58 14.22
N ASP A 208 47.86 1.57 15.51
CA ASP A 208 46.50 1.33 16.00
C ASP A 208 45.54 2.48 15.63
N MET A 209 46.01 3.74 15.70
CA MET A 209 45.25 4.90 15.23
C MET A 209 44.96 4.82 13.72
N LEU A 210 45.96 4.51 12.89
CA LEU A 210 45.77 4.33 11.46
C LEU A 210 44.88 3.14 11.12
N GLN A 211 44.93 2.06 11.91
CA GLN A 211 44.06 0.91 11.74
C GLN A 211 42.59 1.26 12.07
N SER A 212 42.34 1.88 13.24
CA SER A 212 41.00 2.32 13.62
C SER A 212 40.40 3.36 12.66
N MET A 213 41.22 4.26 12.09
CA MET A 213 40.77 5.16 11.02
C MET A 213 40.35 4.41 9.75
N ARG A 214 41.11 3.40 9.31
CA ARG A 214 40.74 2.56 8.15
C ARG A 214 39.45 1.78 8.40
N ASP A 215 39.32 1.18 9.58
CA ASP A 215 38.14 0.39 9.95
C ASP A 215 36.89 1.30 10.07
N THR A 216 37.05 2.52 10.58
CA THR A 216 35.99 3.54 10.61
C THR A 216 35.57 3.97 9.20
N LEU A 217 36.53 4.23 8.29
CA LEU A 217 36.24 4.57 6.89
C LEU A 217 35.54 3.44 6.15
N ALA A 218 35.97 2.19 6.33
CA ALA A 218 35.33 1.01 5.74
C ALA A 218 33.88 0.85 6.25
N SER A 219 33.65 1.08 7.54
CA SER A 219 32.31 1.09 8.15
C SER A 219 31.41 2.18 7.57
N VAL A 220 31.94 3.41 7.37
CA VAL A 220 31.20 4.53 6.75
C VAL A 220 30.85 4.21 5.29
N GLN A 221 31.79 3.73 4.48
CA GLN A 221 31.53 3.32 3.09
C GLN A 221 30.50 2.19 3.00
N GLN A 222 30.56 1.22 3.91
CA GLN A 222 29.57 0.14 3.98
C GLN A 222 28.17 0.68 4.37
N ALA A 223 28.10 1.66 5.27
CA ALA A 223 26.84 2.31 5.65
C ALA A 223 26.26 3.16 4.50
N GLU A 224 27.11 3.86 3.75
CA GLU A 224 26.74 4.64 2.55
C GLU A 224 26.15 3.73 1.46
N ALA A 225 26.85 2.64 1.10
CA ALA A 225 26.37 1.67 0.11
C ALA A 225 25.00 1.06 0.50
N ARG A 226 24.81 0.74 1.79
CA ARG A 226 23.51 0.25 2.30
C ARG A 226 22.42 1.32 2.27
N LEU A 227 22.74 2.59 2.54
CA LEU A 227 21.76 3.68 2.43
C LEU A 227 21.31 3.90 0.98
N LEU A 228 22.23 3.87 0.02
CA LEU A 228 21.92 3.98 -1.40
C LEU A 228 20.98 2.85 -1.86
N ASP A 229 21.29 1.60 -1.51
CA ASP A 229 20.45 0.43 -1.84
C ASP A 229 19.04 0.54 -1.24
N ILE A 230 18.92 0.86 0.06
CA ILE A 230 17.60 1.05 0.70
C ILE A 230 16.84 2.22 0.06
N SER A 231 17.52 3.31 -0.34
CA SER A 231 16.87 4.45 -1.00
C SER A 231 16.31 4.07 -2.39
N ALA A 232 17.02 3.21 -3.14
CA ALA A 232 16.55 2.69 -4.42
C ALA A 232 15.32 1.79 -4.24
N LEU A 233 15.35 0.89 -3.25
CA LEU A 233 14.22 0.03 -2.90
C LEU A 233 12.98 0.84 -2.48
N GLN A 234 13.17 1.92 -1.71
CA GLN A 234 12.08 2.82 -1.33
C GLN A 234 11.49 3.57 -2.53
N LEU A 235 12.31 4.10 -3.43
CA LEU A 235 11.83 4.78 -4.64
C LEU A 235 11.01 3.82 -5.50
N GLN A 236 11.48 2.59 -5.68
CA GLN A 236 10.75 1.55 -6.39
C GLN A 236 9.40 1.26 -5.70
N LEU A 237 9.39 1.12 -4.37
CA LEU A 237 8.18 0.79 -3.61
C LEU A 237 7.17 1.95 -3.56
N ILE A 238 7.62 3.21 -3.50
CA ILE A 238 6.77 4.40 -3.66
C ILE A 238 6.12 4.42 -5.06
N THR A 239 6.88 4.04 -6.10
CA THR A 239 6.38 3.94 -7.48
C THR A 239 5.30 2.86 -7.61
N HIS A 240 5.56 1.67 -7.05
CA HIS A 240 4.56 0.58 -7.00
C HIS A 240 3.31 0.98 -6.20
N LEU A 241 3.47 1.69 -5.08
CA LEU A 241 2.33 2.17 -4.28
C LEU A 241 1.46 3.19 -5.04
N ALA A 242 2.08 4.11 -5.79
CA ALA A 242 1.38 5.07 -6.63
C ALA A 242 0.61 4.37 -7.77
N GLN A 243 1.26 3.42 -8.45
CA GLN A 243 0.61 2.58 -9.46
C GLN A 243 -0.55 1.76 -8.87
N GLN A 244 -0.35 1.15 -7.68
CA GLN A 244 -1.36 0.36 -6.99
C GLN A 244 -2.53 1.24 -6.48
N ALA A 245 -2.27 2.48 -6.10
CA ALA A 245 -3.33 3.43 -5.74
C ALA A 245 -4.23 3.74 -6.94
N GLN A 246 -3.64 4.06 -8.10
CA GLN A 246 -4.39 4.28 -9.34
C GLN A 246 -5.22 3.05 -9.75
N ILE A 247 -4.65 1.83 -9.63
CA ILE A 247 -5.39 0.59 -9.90
C ILE A 247 -6.54 0.39 -8.89
N THR A 248 -6.36 0.79 -7.63
CA THR A 248 -7.39 0.69 -6.60
C THR A 248 -8.55 1.68 -6.86
N GLU A 249 -8.24 2.89 -7.34
CA GLU A 249 -9.25 3.88 -7.78
C GLU A 249 -10.01 3.37 -9.01
N GLN A 250 -9.32 2.83 -10.01
CA GLN A 250 -9.97 2.20 -11.17
C GLN A 250 -10.90 1.04 -10.75
N LEU A 251 -10.45 0.16 -9.85
CA LEU A 251 -11.26 -0.95 -9.35
C LEU A 251 -12.47 -0.49 -8.53
N TYR A 252 -12.35 0.65 -7.83
CA TYR A 252 -13.47 1.28 -7.11
C TYR A 252 -14.53 1.83 -8.07
N ASP A 253 -14.10 2.58 -9.09
CA ASP A 253 -14.98 3.15 -10.11
C ASP A 253 -15.65 2.04 -10.96
N ASP A 254 -14.90 1.00 -11.33
CA ASP A 254 -15.42 -0.20 -12.00
C ASP A 254 -16.45 -0.93 -11.14
N ALA A 255 -16.24 -1.03 -9.81
CA ALA A 255 -17.20 -1.64 -8.90
C ALA A 255 -18.49 -0.81 -8.79
N ILE A 256 -18.40 0.53 -8.71
CA ILE A 256 -19.56 1.42 -8.67
C ILE A 256 -20.33 1.39 -10.00
N THR A 257 -19.63 1.51 -11.13
CA THR A 257 -20.26 1.51 -12.46
C THR A 257 -20.90 0.15 -12.75
N THR A 258 -20.23 -0.97 -12.43
CA THR A 258 -20.80 -2.32 -12.53
C THR A 258 -22.04 -2.46 -11.64
N THR A 259 -22.00 -1.97 -10.40
CA THR A 259 -23.17 -1.98 -9.51
C THR A 259 -24.35 -1.24 -10.13
N SER A 260 -24.12 -0.03 -10.68
CA SER A 260 -25.16 0.75 -11.37
C SER A 260 -25.66 0.07 -12.65
N MET A 261 -24.79 -0.61 -13.40
CA MET A 261 -25.18 -1.38 -14.59
C MET A 261 -26.01 -2.61 -14.24
N VAL A 262 -25.70 -3.34 -13.16
CA VAL A 262 -26.50 -4.47 -12.67
C VAL A 262 -27.87 -4.00 -12.17
N GLU A 263 -27.92 -2.90 -11.43
CA GLU A 263 -29.19 -2.30 -10.98
C GLU A 263 -30.07 -1.89 -12.17
N LYS A 264 -29.51 -1.13 -13.12
CA LYS A 264 -30.21 -0.72 -14.35
C LYS A 264 -30.64 -1.94 -15.18
N GLY A 265 -29.78 -2.93 -15.34
CA GLY A 265 -30.09 -4.20 -16.01
C GLY A 265 -31.29 -4.91 -15.37
N ASN A 266 -31.34 -4.99 -14.04
CA ASN A 266 -32.48 -5.55 -13.31
C ASN A 266 -33.78 -4.75 -13.54
N THR A 267 -33.73 -3.42 -13.59
CA THR A 267 -34.92 -2.61 -13.94
C THR A 267 -35.39 -2.87 -15.38
N GLN A 268 -34.47 -2.97 -16.34
CA GLN A 268 -34.77 -3.27 -17.74
C GLN A 268 -35.36 -4.67 -17.92
N LEU A 269 -34.86 -5.68 -17.18
CA LEU A 269 -35.45 -7.03 -17.17
C LEU A 269 -36.89 -7.04 -16.64
N ILE A 270 -37.18 -6.24 -15.61
CA ILE A 270 -38.54 -6.07 -15.07
C ILE A 270 -39.44 -5.38 -16.11
N GLU A 271 -38.95 -4.34 -16.79
CA GLU A 271 -39.70 -3.63 -17.82
C GLU A 271 -39.96 -4.49 -19.06
N ALA A 272 -38.95 -5.21 -19.55
CA ALA A 272 -39.09 -6.17 -20.65
C ALA A 272 -40.13 -7.25 -20.34
N LYS A 273 -40.15 -7.76 -19.09
CA LYS A 273 -41.19 -8.71 -18.62
C LYS A 273 -42.59 -8.10 -18.59
N ARG A 274 -42.73 -6.78 -18.39
CA ARG A 274 -44.02 -6.07 -18.53
C ARG A 274 -44.41 -5.90 -20.00
N ARG A 275 -43.50 -5.43 -20.87
CA ARG A 275 -43.73 -5.26 -22.32
C ARG A 275 -44.14 -6.57 -23.00
N LEU A 276 -43.56 -7.70 -22.61
CA LEU A 276 -43.95 -9.04 -23.10
C LEU A 276 -45.38 -9.45 -22.70
N LYS A 277 -45.88 -9.00 -21.54
CA LYS A 277 -47.29 -9.23 -21.14
C LYS A 277 -48.24 -8.32 -21.93
N ASP A 278 -47.85 -7.07 -22.11
CA ASP A 278 -48.64 -6.05 -22.81
C ASP A 278 -48.84 -6.42 -24.30
N SER A 279 -47.77 -6.85 -24.98
CA SER A 279 -47.84 -7.38 -26.35
C SER A 279 -48.79 -8.58 -26.49
N ARG A 280 -48.82 -9.49 -25.51
CA ARG A 280 -49.75 -10.63 -25.50
C ARG A 280 -51.20 -10.21 -25.27
N LEU A 281 -51.43 -9.20 -24.43
CA LEU A 281 -52.76 -8.61 -24.21
C LEU A 281 -53.27 -7.95 -25.49
N PHE A 282 -52.42 -7.15 -26.15
CA PHE A 282 -52.75 -6.50 -27.43
C PHE A 282 -53.12 -7.52 -28.51
N LEU A 283 -52.34 -8.60 -28.66
CA LEU A 283 -52.65 -9.69 -29.60
C LEU A 283 -53.99 -10.37 -29.29
N LEU A 284 -54.32 -10.59 -28.02
CA LEU A 284 -55.63 -11.16 -27.63
C LEU A 284 -56.79 -10.22 -27.98
N VAL A 285 -56.67 -8.93 -27.67
CA VAL A 285 -57.69 -7.92 -28.00
C VAL A 285 -57.87 -7.80 -29.52
N PHE A 286 -56.77 -7.78 -30.27
CA PHE A 286 -56.79 -7.74 -31.74
C PHE A 286 -57.45 -8.99 -32.33
N LEU A 287 -57.09 -10.19 -31.88
CA LEU A 287 -57.68 -11.45 -32.36
C LEU A 287 -59.18 -11.52 -32.06
N PHE A 288 -59.60 -11.07 -30.88
CA PHE A 288 -61.01 -11.02 -30.49
C PHE A 288 -61.78 -10.02 -31.37
N GLY A 289 -61.25 -8.81 -31.55
CA GLY A 289 -61.85 -7.79 -32.43
C GLY A 289 -61.97 -8.25 -33.89
N ALA A 290 -60.94 -8.92 -34.43
CA ALA A 290 -60.97 -9.50 -35.77
C ALA A 290 -62.02 -10.62 -35.91
N SER A 291 -62.19 -11.45 -34.88
CA SER A 291 -63.24 -12.48 -34.82
C SER A 291 -64.64 -11.87 -34.87
N PHE A 292 -64.90 -10.81 -34.10
CA PHE A 292 -66.17 -10.06 -34.16
C PHE A 292 -66.39 -9.38 -35.51
N ALA A 293 -65.34 -8.81 -36.13
CA ALA A 293 -65.44 -8.21 -37.45
C ALA A 293 -65.83 -9.25 -38.52
N LEU A 294 -65.22 -10.44 -38.51
CA LEU A 294 -65.58 -11.55 -39.41
C LEU A 294 -67.03 -12.04 -39.18
N LEU A 295 -67.47 -12.12 -37.92
CA LEU A 295 -68.86 -12.47 -37.60
C LEU A 295 -69.86 -11.43 -38.12
N PHE A 296 -69.53 -10.13 -38.02
CA PHE A 296 -70.39 -9.05 -38.51
C PHE A 296 -70.44 -9.03 -40.05
N VAL A 297 -69.31 -9.29 -40.73
CA VAL A 297 -69.23 -9.40 -42.20
C VAL A 297 -69.95 -10.64 -42.74
N HIS A 298 -70.08 -11.72 -41.96
CA HIS A 298 -70.86 -12.90 -42.36
C HIS A 298 -72.37 -12.76 -42.05
N PHE A 299 -72.75 -11.87 -41.13
CA PHE A 299 -74.15 -11.68 -40.71
C PHE A 299 -74.91 -10.64 -41.57
N TYR A 300 -74.22 -9.91 -42.44
CA TYR A 300 -74.77 -8.85 -43.30
C TYR A 300 -74.51 -9.14 -44.78
#